data_AF-A0A9X1AEP8-F1
#
_entry.id   AF-A0A9X1AEP8-F1
#
_cell.length_a   1.000
_cell.length_b   1.000
_cell.length_c   1.000
_cell.angle_alpha   90.00
_cell.angle_beta   90.00
_cell.angle_gamma   90.00
#
_symmetry.space_group_name_H-M   'P 1'
#
loop_
_entity.id
_entity.type
_entity.pdbx_description
1 polymer ?
#
loop_
_entity_poly.entity_id
_entity_poly.type
_entity_poly.pdbx_seq_one_letter_code
_entity_poly.pdbx_strand_id
1 'polypeptide(L)'
;MLVDRSRNDRFVVSRRRTGLGDCLWSLASAWDYAHRTGRALAIDWRGSCYLDNPFANAFPAFFKPIEDIGGVRVICDDQINHVSFPGPFFPSWWNKPSIDCVYRPDEQIFQERDELNDLFQAQDDCEANTVVCDACLMWRCDEKAERTIFRSIAPRVEIEDRIEALYQEHFDGHSIIGVHVRHGNGEDIMDHAPYWADPKVALEQVCTAIRMAKAQPHSRPVRVFLCTDSAKVVDHLSGVFPELFTVPKRFQADQAGPLHSAALGTDGGFSALVEMYLLGRCDTVIRFPPTSAFTRYARLFVPRIVEFDLNDPRRLILIDNSFERSPAP
;
A
#
# COMPACT_ATOMS: atom_id res chain seq x y z
N MET A 1 0.97 41.13 7.64
CA MET A 1 1.49 39.89 7.03
C MET A 1 0.42 39.33 6.10
N LEU A 2 0.52 39.63 4.81
CA LEU A 2 -0.34 39.05 3.78
C LEU A 2 0.26 37.68 3.45
N VAL A 3 -0.25 36.62 4.07
CA VAL A 3 -0.01 35.27 3.56
C VAL A 3 -0.69 35.21 2.20
N ASP A 4 0.12 34.95 1.18
CA ASP A 4 -0.24 34.94 -0.23
C ASP A 4 -1.46 34.05 -0.49
N ARG A 5 -2.64 34.67 -0.64
CA ARG A 5 -3.91 33.97 -0.90
C ARG A 5 -3.85 33.12 -2.19
N SER A 6 -2.95 33.43 -3.13
CA SER A 6 -2.87 32.73 -4.42
C SER A 6 -2.38 31.27 -4.31
N ARG A 7 -1.56 30.94 -3.31
CA ARG A 7 -1.08 29.57 -3.10
C ARG A 7 -2.12 28.65 -2.45
N ASN A 8 -3.10 29.21 -1.74
CA ASN A 8 -4.16 28.44 -1.08
C ASN A 8 -5.20 27.84 -2.04
N ASP A 9 -5.16 28.23 -3.33
CA ASP A 9 -6.11 27.78 -4.35
C ASP A 9 -5.47 26.81 -5.36
N ARG A 10 -4.32 26.21 -5.03
CA ARG A 10 -3.62 25.23 -5.88
C ARG A 10 -3.54 23.87 -5.20
N PHE A 11 -3.80 22.81 -5.97
CA PHE A 11 -4.05 21.48 -5.43
C PHE A 11 -3.25 20.39 -6.13
N VAL A 12 -2.98 19.32 -5.39
CA VAL A 12 -2.65 17.99 -5.91
C VAL A 12 -3.75 17.04 -5.43
N VAL A 13 -4.39 16.33 -6.35
CA VAL A 13 -5.43 15.36 -6.02
C VAL A 13 -4.85 13.96 -6.21
N SER A 14 -4.68 13.21 -5.11
CA SER A 14 -4.25 11.82 -5.15
C SER A 14 -5.46 10.89 -5.26
N ARG A 15 -5.66 10.31 -6.45
CA ARG A 15 -6.73 9.36 -6.73
C ARG A 15 -6.17 7.95 -6.87
N ARG A 16 -6.59 7.05 -5.96
CA ARG A 16 -6.27 5.62 -6.07
C ARG A 16 -7.37 4.78 -5.43
N ARG A 17 -7.62 3.61 -6.00
CA ARG A 17 -8.80 2.76 -5.71
C ARG A 17 -8.46 1.27 -5.55
N THR A 18 -7.17 0.93 -5.62
CA THR A 18 -6.62 -0.43 -5.61
C THR A 18 -6.29 -0.86 -4.17
N GLY A 19 -5.42 -1.86 -4.01
CA GLY A 19 -4.91 -2.26 -2.70
C GLY A 19 -4.21 -1.12 -1.95
N LEU A 20 -4.33 -1.12 -0.62
CA LEU A 20 -3.89 0.00 0.23
C LEU A 20 -2.39 0.29 0.17
N GLY A 21 -1.57 -0.71 -0.17
CA GLY A 21 -0.13 -0.51 -0.43
C GLY A 21 0.13 0.41 -1.64
N ASP A 22 -0.59 0.22 -2.76
CA ASP A 22 -0.50 1.12 -3.92
C ASP A 22 -1.07 2.50 -3.56
N CYS A 23 -2.24 2.54 -2.90
CA CYS A 23 -2.85 3.80 -2.50
C CYS A 23 -1.92 4.68 -1.64
N LEU A 24 -1.27 4.10 -0.62
CA LEU A 24 -0.37 4.85 0.28
C LEU A 24 0.95 5.23 -0.39
N TRP A 25 1.49 4.38 -1.27
CA TRP A 25 2.72 4.71 -1.99
C TRP A 25 2.47 5.80 -3.05
N SER A 26 1.40 5.67 -3.83
CA SER A 26 0.99 6.69 -4.80
C SER A 26 0.63 8.01 -4.11
N LEU A 27 0.07 7.97 -2.89
CA LEU A 27 -0.16 9.14 -2.05
C LEU A 27 1.15 9.82 -1.65
N ALA A 28 2.22 9.07 -1.35
CA ALA A 28 3.51 9.64 -1.01
C ALA A 28 4.11 10.46 -2.16
N SER A 29 3.97 10.02 -3.41
CA SER A 29 4.41 10.79 -4.57
C SER A 29 3.57 12.06 -4.80
N ALA A 30 2.27 11.97 -4.62
CA ALA A 30 1.39 13.14 -4.69
C ALA A 30 1.71 14.16 -3.57
N TRP A 31 1.97 13.67 -2.36
CA TRP A 31 2.38 14.50 -1.23
C TRP A 31 3.72 15.18 -1.46
N ASP A 32 4.72 14.47 -1.98
CA ASP A 32 6.05 15.01 -2.23
C ASP A 32 5.99 16.19 -3.22
N TYR A 33 5.22 16.03 -4.30
CA TYR A 33 4.99 17.11 -5.24
C TYR A 33 4.19 18.28 -4.63
N ALA A 34 3.15 17.99 -3.83
CA ALA A 34 2.39 19.02 -3.13
C ALA A 34 3.27 19.82 -2.16
N HIS A 35 4.14 19.13 -1.43
CA HIS A 35 5.10 19.72 -0.50
C HIS A 35 6.09 20.63 -1.23
N ARG A 36 6.69 20.14 -2.32
CA ARG A 36 7.66 20.90 -3.12
C ARG A 36 7.08 22.18 -3.71
N THR A 37 5.81 22.14 -4.13
CA THR A 37 5.15 23.23 -4.86
C THR A 37 4.24 24.11 -4.00
N GLY A 38 4.12 23.80 -2.70
CA GLY A 38 3.29 24.54 -1.76
C GLY A 38 1.79 24.46 -2.05
N ARG A 39 1.33 23.32 -2.58
CA ARG A 39 -0.08 23.04 -2.91
C ARG A 39 -0.76 22.31 -1.75
N ALA A 40 -2.08 22.46 -1.64
CA ALA A 40 -2.88 21.59 -0.78
C ALA A 40 -3.02 20.19 -1.40
N LEU A 41 -3.05 19.16 -0.57
CA LEU A 41 -3.22 17.77 -0.98
C LEU A 41 -4.67 17.31 -0.74
N ALA A 42 -5.35 16.85 -1.77
CA ALA A 42 -6.64 16.19 -1.65
C ALA A 42 -6.47 14.67 -1.82
N ILE A 43 -6.89 13.90 -0.82
CA ILE A 43 -6.89 12.44 -0.85
C ILE A 43 -8.27 11.99 -1.35
N ASP A 44 -8.36 11.57 -2.60
CA ASP A 44 -9.60 11.13 -3.24
C ASP A 44 -9.63 9.62 -3.45
N TRP A 45 -10.15 8.88 -2.48
CA TRP A 45 -10.31 7.43 -2.60
C TRP A 45 -11.76 7.03 -2.88
N ARG A 46 -12.54 7.91 -3.51
CA ARG A 46 -13.88 7.55 -4.03
C ARG A 46 -13.77 6.44 -5.08
N GLY A 47 -14.70 5.50 -5.03
CA GLY A 47 -14.68 4.30 -5.88
C GLY A 47 -13.63 3.26 -5.48
N SER A 48 -13.15 3.31 -4.24
CA SER A 48 -12.25 2.29 -3.68
C SER A 48 -12.85 0.90 -3.77
N CYS A 49 -12.02 -0.11 -4.09
CA CYS A 49 -12.41 -1.52 -4.15
C CYS A 49 -12.93 -2.11 -2.81
N TYR A 50 -12.84 -1.37 -1.71
CA TYR A 50 -13.32 -1.82 -0.39
C TYR A 50 -14.70 -1.26 0.02
N LEU A 51 -15.28 -0.33 -0.75
CA LEU A 51 -16.57 0.29 -0.44
C LEU A 51 -17.58 0.13 -1.58
N ASP A 52 -18.84 -0.16 -1.24
CA ASP A 52 -19.92 -0.27 -2.22
C ASP A 52 -20.39 1.10 -2.75
N ASN A 53 -20.32 2.15 -1.93
CA ASN A 53 -20.73 3.50 -2.34
C ASN A 53 -19.62 4.17 -3.16
N PRO A 54 -19.80 4.40 -4.47
CA PRO A 54 -18.74 4.93 -5.34
C PRO A 54 -18.39 6.40 -5.05
N PHE A 55 -19.22 7.14 -4.32
CA PHE A 55 -19.00 8.56 -4.02
C PHE A 55 -18.53 8.82 -2.58
N ALA A 56 -18.51 7.79 -1.73
CA ALA A 56 -17.92 7.89 -0.40
C ALA A 56 -16.39 7.91 -0.51
N ASN A 57 -15.74 8.90 0.10
CA ASN A 57 -14.29 8.89 0.19
C ASN A 57 -13.86 7.76 1.15
N ALA A 58 -13.03 6.83 0.68
CA ALA A 58 -12.68 5.67 1.49
C ALA A 58 -11.63 5.97 2.58
N PHE A 59 -10.91 7.09 2.50
CA PHE A 59 -9.86 7.41 3.46
C PHE A 59 -10.38 7.44 4.92
N PRO A 60 -11.46 8.17 5.27
CA PRO A 60 -12.00 8.21 6.64
C PRO A 60 -12.64 6.89 7.11
N ALA A 61 -12.90 5.95 6.21
CA ALA A 61 -13.36 4.62 6.59
C ALA A 61 -12.24 3.80 7.26
N PHE A 62 -10.97 4.12 6.98
CA PHE A 62 -9.81 3.32 7.38
C PHE A 62 -8.80 4.08 8.24
N PHE A 63 -8.70 5.39 8.06
CA PHE A 63 -7.72 6.24 8.74
C PHE A 63 -8.40 7.35 9.54
N LYS A 64 -7.73 7.82 10.60
CA LYS A 64 -8.17 8.98 11.36
C LYS A 64 -8.11 10.25 10.50
N PRO A 65 -8.99 11.26 10.74
CA PRO A 65 -8.91 12.54 10.05
C PRO A 65 -7.53 13.19 10.22
N ILE A 66 -7.03 13.81 9.15
CA ILE A 66 -5.76 14.52 9.13
C ILE A 66 -5.87 15.79 8.27
N GLU A 67 -5.44 16.91 8.83
CA GLU A 67 -5.53 18.22 8.18
C GLU A 67 -4.18 18.72 7.65
N ASP A 68 -3.08 18.12 8.09
CA ASP A 68 -1.71 18.47 7.70
C ASP A 68 -0.81 17.23 7.68
N ILE A 69 0.03 17.12 6.65
CA ILE A 69 1.13 16.15 6.60
C ILE A 69 2.41 16.93 6.27
N GLY A 70 3.31 17.08 7.23
CA GLY A 70 4.61 17.70 7.01
C GLY A 70 4.53 19.15 6.49
N GLY A 71 3.53 19.92 6.92
CA GLY A 71 3.29 21.29 6.47
C GLY A 71 2.46 21.41 5.18
N VAL A 72 1.98 20.28 4.63
CA VAL A 72 1.04 20.25 3.50
C VAL A 72 -0.38 20.11 4.04
N ARG A 73 -1.21 21.13 3.80
CA ARG A 73 -2.64 21.09 4.11
C ARG A 73 -3.33 19.93 3.37
N VAL A 74 -4.18 19.19 4.07
CA VAL A 74 -4.87 17.99 3.56
C VAL A 74 -6.39 18.16 3.55
N ILE A 75 -7.03 17.65 2.49
CA ILE A 75 -8.46 17.38 2.41
C ILE A 75 -8.61 15.86 2.20
N CYS A 76 -9.12 15.14 3.20
CA CYS A 76 -9.17 13.67 3.17
C CYS A 76 -10.55 13.08 3.49
N ASP A 77 -11.59 13.90 3.55
CA ASP A 77 -12.95 13.49 3.89
C ASP A 77 -13.92 13.72 2.71
N ASP A 78 -15.22 13.65 2.99
CA ASP A 78 -16.27 13.83 1.99
C ASP A 78 -16.45 15.30 1.54
N GLN A 79 -15.69 16.26 2.11
CA GLN A 79 -15.66 17.63 1.56
C GLN A 79 -15.24 17.63 0.08
N ILE A 80 -14.51 16.60 -0.36
CA ILE A 80 -14.13 16.42 -1.76
C ILE A 80 -15.31 16.36 -2.74
N ASN A 81 -16.52 16.05 -2.26
CA ASN A 81 -17.74 16.07 -3.06
C ASN A 81 -18.31 17.49 -3.27
N HIS A 82 -17.82 18.46 -2.50
CA HIS A 82 -18.29 19.85 -2.52
C HIS A 82 -17.22 20.85 -2.98
N VAL A 83 -15.95 20.42 -3.07
CA VAL A 83 -14.85 21.25 -3.58
C VAL A 83 -14.83 21.24 -5.11
N SER A 84 -14.93 22.43 -5.70
CA SER A 84 -14.65 22.63 -7.13
C SER A 84 -13.18 22.99 -7.31
N PHE A 85 -12.33 21.99 -7.57
CA PHE A 85 -10.91 22.22 -7.79
C PHE A 85 -10.69 23.09 -9.04
N PRO A 86 -9.89 24.18 -8.96
CA PRO A 86 -9.71 25.11 -10.06
C PRO A 86 -8.78 24.55 -11.15
N GLY A 87 -9.15 24.78 -12.41
CA GLY A 87 -8.29 24.58 -13.57
C GLY A 87 -7.34 25.76 -13.81
N PRO A 88 -6.40 25.68 -14.79
CA PRO A 88 -6.20 24.52 -15.66
C PRO A 88 -5.66 23.31 -14.90
N PHE A 89 -5.93 22.12 -15.44
CA PHE A 89 -5.56 20.84 -14.86
C PHE A 89 -4.33 20.24 -15.54
N PHE A 90 -3.54 19.48 -14.79
CA PHE A 90 -2.50 18.59 -15.31
C PHE A 90 -2.76 17.17 -14.79
N PRO A 91 -2.62 16.10 -15.58
CA PRO A 91 -2.40 16.04 -17.03
C PRO A 91 -3.42 16.77 -17.89
N SER A 92 -3.06 17.10 -19.13
CA SER A 92 -3.91 17.92 -20.01
C SER A 92 -5.27 17.28 -20.32
N TRP A 93 -5.35 15.93 -20.26
CA TRP A 93 -6.57 15.15 -20.41
C TRP A 93 -7.71 15.63 -19.51
N TRP A 94 -7.39 16.09 -18.29
CA TRP A 94 -8.36 16.55 -17.29
C TRP A 94 -9.03 17.90 -17.64
N ASN A 95 -8.59 18.57 -18.70
CA ASN A 95 -9.25 19.77 -19.21
C ASN A 95 -10.32 19.48 -20.27
N LYS A 96 -10.47 18.22 -20.70
CA LYS A 96 -11.50 17.83 -21.67
C LYS A 96 -12.90 17.94 -21.04
N PRO A 97 -13.95 18.19 -21.85
CA PRO A 97 -15.33 18.07 -21.40
C PRO A 97 -15.61 16.70 -20.75
N SER A 98 -16.43 16.65 -19.70
CA SER A 98 -16.66 15.42 -18.92
C SER A 98 -17.17 14.24 -19.75
N ILE A 99 -17.90 14.50 -20.84
CA ILE A 99 -18.39 13.46 -21.76
C ILE A 99 -17.24 12.74 -22.49
N ASP A 100 -16.16 13.45 -22.78
CA ASP A 100 -14.96 12.90 -23.44
C ASP A 100 -14.08 12.13 -22.44
N CYS A 101 -14.34 12.30 -21.14
CA CYS A 101 -13.62 11.65 -20.05
C CYS A 101 -14.26 10.33 -19.59
N VAL A 102 -15.43 9.96 -20.13
CA VAL A 102 -16.16 8.74 -19.73
C VAL A 102 -15.37 7.48 -20.03
N TYR A 103 -14.69 7.45 -21.18
CA TYR A 103 -13.83 6.34 -21.57
C TYR A 103 -12.36 6.71 -21.32
N ARG A 104 -11.76 6.12 -20.29
CA ARG A 104 -10.35 6.29 -19.93
C ARG A 104 -9.66 4.92 -19.93
N PRO A 105 -9.09 4.49 -21.07
CA PRO A 105 -8.44 3.19 -21.18
C PRO A 105 -7.09 3.15 -20.45
N ASP A 106 -6.56 1.94 -20.25
CA ASP A 106 -5.27 1.74 -19.58
C ASP A 106 -4.11 2.47 -20.28
N GLU A 107 -4.13 2.57 -21.62
CA GLU A 107 -3.10 3.33 -22.35
C GLU A 107 -3.07 4.80 -21.92
N GLN A 108 -4.24 5.40 -21.69
CA GLN A 108 -4.35 6.78 -21.21
C GLN A 108 -3.84 6.89 -19.76
N ILE A 109 -4.13 5.90 -18.91
CA ILE A 109 -3.66 5.87 -17.52
C ILE A 109 -2.12 5.77 -17.47
N PHE A 110 -1.52 4.93 -18.33
CA PHE A 110 -0.08 4.79 -18.42
C PHE A 110 0.60 6.03 -19.00
N GLN A 111 -0.02 6.67 -19.99
CA GLN A 111 0.46 7.95 -20.50
C GLN A 111 0.48 9.01 -19.38
N GLU A 112 -0.61 9.14 -18.61
CA GLU A 112 -0.69 10.10 -17.50
C GLU A 112 0.34 9.80 -16.39
N ARG A 113 0.62 8.52 -16.11
CA ARG A 113 1.71 8.13 -15.19
C ARG A 113 3.05 8.68 -15.65
N ASP A 114 3.34 8.56 -16.94
CA ASP A 114 4.63 8.96 -17.49
C ASP A 114 4.73 10.49 -17.53
N GLU A 115 3.65 11.20 -17.90
CA GLU A 115 3.55 12.66 -17.82
C GLU A 115 3.73 13.19 -16.38
N LEU A 116 3.12 12.53 -15.39
CA LEU A 116 3.29 12.87 -13.97
C LEU A 116 4.73 12.60 -13.49
N ASN A 117 5.35 11.52 -13.93
CA ASN A 117 6.75 11.24 -13.62
C ASN A 117 7.67 12.35 -14.16
N ASP A 118 7.46 12.77 -15.40
CA ASP A 118 8.26 13.84 -16.00
C ASP A 118 8.08 15.16 -15.25
N LEU A 119 6.84 15.48 -14.84
CA LEU A 119 6.54 16.64 -14.01
C LEU A 119 7.22 16.58 -12.63
N PHE A 120 7.23 15.41 -11.99
CA PHE A 120 7.86 15.24 -10.68
C PHE A 120 9.39 15.34 -10.77
N GLN A 121 9.98 15.01 -11.91
CA GLN A 121 11.43 15.16 -12.12
C GLN A 121 11.85 16.56 -12.59
N ALA A 122 10.92 17.35 -13.13
CA ALA A 122 11.17 18.73 -13.53
C ALA A 122 11.54 19.61 -12.33
N GLN A 123 12.45 20.58 -12.55
CA GLN A 123 12.85 21.57 -11.54
C GLN A 123 11.75 22.60 -11.28
N ASP A 124 11.06 23.01 -12.35
CA ASP A 124 10.01 24.02 -12.29
C ASP A 124 8.65 23.40 -11.95
N ASP A 125 7.80 24.18 -11.29
CA ASP A 125 6.39 23.84 -11.08
C ASP A 125 5.60 24.02 -12.38
N CYS A 126 4.47 23.32 -12.53
CA CYS A 126 3.56 23.56 -13.64
C CYS A 126 2.60 24.73 -13.34
N GLU A 127 2.20 25.44 -14.39
CA GLU A 127 1.22 26.52 -14.30
C GLU A 127 -0.22 26.04 -13.98
N ALA A 128 -0.47 24.73 -14.02
CA ALA A 128 -1.77 24.16 -13.67
C ALA A 128 -2.12 24.48 -12.22
N ASN A 129 -3.38 24.86 -11.96
CA ASN A 129 -3.87 25.09 -10.60
C ASN A 129 -4.13 23.77 -9.87
N THR A 130 -4.50 22.71 -10.59
CA THR A 130 -4.74 21.39 -10.01
C THR A 130 -3.98 20.30 -10.76
N VAL A 131 -3.17 19.54 -10.05
CA VAL A 131 -2.52 18.32 -10.56
C VAL A 131 -3.34 17.10 -10.13
N VAL A 132 -3.86 16.33 -11.07
CA VAL A 132 -4.68 15.15 -10.82
C VAL A 132 -3.83 13.89 -11.02
N CYS A 133 -3.53 13.24 -9.90
CA CYS A 133 -2.78 12.00 -9.85
C CYS A 133 -3.74 10.81 -9.82
N ASP A 134 -4.20 10.32 -10.98
CA ASP A 134 -5.11 9.17 -11.09
C ASP A 134 -4.47 7.99 -11.85
N ALA A 135 -3.22 7.68 -11.51
CA ALA A 135 -2.43 6.57 -12.04
C ALA A 135 -1.61 5.92 -10.91
N CYS A 136 -0.99 4.76 -11.16
CA CYS A 136 -0.05 4.16 -10.20
C CYS A 136 1.23 4.99 -10.17
N LEU A 137 1.57 5.55 -9.02
CA LEU A 137 2.76 6.38 -8.79
C LEU A 137 3.77 5.71 -7.85
N MET A 138 3.68 4.38 -7.68
CA MET A 138 4.74 3.62 -7.02
C MET A 138 6.09 3.92 -7.67
N TRP A 139 7.12 4.08 -6.83
CA TRP A 139 8.49 4.44 -7.26
C TRP A 139 8.64 5.82 -7.90
N ARG A 140 7.73 6.77 -7.66
CA ARG A 140 7.80 8.15 -8.18
C ARG A 140 8.11 9.19 -7.09
N CYS A 141 8.58 8.73 -5.94
CA CYS A 141 9.12 9.54 -4.86
C CYS A 141 10.26 8.79 -4.17
N ASP A 142 10.98 9.48 -3.28
CA ASP A 142 11.98 8.86 -2.44
C ASP A 142 11.37 8.14 -1.21
N GLU A 143 12.20 7.36 -0.49
CA GLU A 143 11.73 6.66 0.71
C GLU A 143 11.37 7.62 1.86
N LYS A 144 11.88 8.86 1.84
CA LYS A 144 11.58 9.85 2.88
C LYS A 144 10.13 10.30 2.78
N ALA A 145 9.63 10.53 1.56
CA ALA A 145 8.22 10.81 1.31
C ALA A 145 7.33 9.65 1.76
N GLU A 146 7.69 8.41 1.41
CA GLU A 146 6.94 7.22 1.86
C GLU A 146 6.89 7.12 3.39
N ARG A 147 8.04 7.26 4.06
CA ARG A 147 8.11 7.25 5.53
C ARG A 147 7.32 8.37 6.15
N THR A 148 7.26 9.54 5.52
CA THR A 148 6.46 10.69 6.00
C THR A 148 4.98 10.35 5.99
N ILE A 149 4.47 9.75 4.91
CA ILE A 149 3.09 9.27 4.84
C ILE A 149 2.80 8.23 5.92
N PHE A 150 3.60 7.16 6.00
CA PHE A 150 3.36 6.08 6.96
C PHE A 150 3.48 6.52 8.43
N ARG A 151 4.28 7.56 8.73
CA ARG A 151 4.40 8.13 10.09
C ARG A 151 3.28 9.10 10.44
N SER A 152 2.67 9.74 9.45
CA SER A 152 1.69 10.80 9.69
C SER A 152 0.25 10.27 9.75
N ILE A 153 -0.02 9.17 9.05
CA ILE A 153 -1.37 8.63 8.93
C ILE A 153 -1.56 7.49 9.93
N ALA A 154 -2.55 7.63 10.80
CA ALA A 154 -2.90 6.64 11.80
C ALA A 154 -4.18 5.86 11.39
N PRO A 155 -4.19 4.51 11.47
CA PRO A 155 -5.41 3.74 11.30
C PRO A 155 -6.50 4.17 12.29
N ARG A 156 -7.75 3.87 11.97
CA ARG A 156 -8.85 4.06 12.93
C ARG A 156 -8.67 3.20 14.17
N VAL A 157 -9.26 3.64 15.29
CA VAL A 157 -9.16 2.96 16.60
C VAL A 157 -9.58 1.50 16.52
N GLU A 158 -10.61 1.17 15.74
CA GLU A 158 -11.08 -0.21 15.59
C GLU A 158 -10.06 -1.12 14.91
N ILE A 159 -9.18 -0.55 14.08
CA ILE A 159 -8.08 -1.27 13.41
C ILE A 159 -6.87 -1.35 14.35
N GLU A 160 -6.55 -0.26 15.05
CA GLU A 160 -5.48 -0.21 16.06
C GLU A 160 -5.72 -1.24 17.17
N ASP A 161 -6.94 -1.30 17.72
CA ASP A 161 -7.32 -2.26 18.76
C ASP A 161 -7.13 -3.70 18.29
N ARG A 162 -7.46 -4.01 17.03
CA ARG A 162 -7.22 -5.34 16.43
C ARG A 162 -5.73 -5.63 16.28
N ILE A 163 -4.93 -4.64 15.85
CA ILE A 163 -3.47 -4.78 15.73
C ILE A 163 -2.87 -5.06 17.10
N GLU A 164 -3.24 -4.28 18.13
CA GLU A 164 -2.71 -4.43 19.48
C GLU A 164 -3.11 -5.75 20.12
N ALA A 165 -4.37 -6.18 19.99
CA ALA A 165 -4.81 -7.47 20.51
C ALA A 165 -3.99 -8.63 19.92
N LEU A 166 -3.79 -8.66 18.60
CA LEU A 166 -2.99 -9.68 17.92
C LEU A 166 -1.50 -9.58 18.26
N TYR A 167 -1.00 -8.37 18.46
CA TYR A 167 0.38 -8.15 18.89
C TYR A 167 0.61 -8.75 20.29
N GLN A 168 -0.27 -8.45 21.25
CA GLN A 168 -0.15 -9.01 22.61
C GLN A 168 -0.31 -10.54 22.61
N GLU A 169 -1.22 -11.07 21.79
CA GLU A 169 -1.49 -12.52 21.73
C GLU A 169 -0.36 -13.31 21.06
N HIS A 170 0.31 -12.74 20.05
CA HIS A 170 1.20 -13.52 19.19
C HIS A 170 2.63 -12.99 19.05
N PHE A 171 2.83 -11.69 19.19
CA PHE A 171 4.12 -11.03 18.95
C PHE A 171 4.90 -10.83 20.24
N ASP A 172 4.23 -10.46 21.34
CA ASP A 172 4.94 -10.20 22.59
C ASP A 172 5.72 -11.44 23.07
N GLY A 173 6.94 -11.21 23.56
CA GLY A 173 7.85 -12.27 23.98
C GLY A 173 8.47 -13.13 22.86
N HIS A 174 8.18 -12.88 21.58
CA HIS A 174 8.67 -13.69 20.46
C HIS A 174 9.52 -12.87 19.45
N SER A 175 10.26 -13.57 18.59
CA SER A 175 10.78 -13.00 17.34
C SER A 175 9.89 -13.47 16.20
N ILE A 176 9.41 -12.56 15.37
CA ILE A 176 8.40 -12.87 14.34
C ILE A 176 9.02 -12.80 12.95
N ILE A 177 8.86 -13.90 12.21
CA ILE A 177 9.10 -13.96 10.77
C ILE A 177 7.76 -13.75 10.08
N GLY A 178 7.57 -12.57 9.51
CA GLY A 178 6.42 -12.25 8.67
C GLY A 178 6.59 -12.85 7.28
N VAL A 179 5.53 -13.44 6.72
CA VAL A 179 5.52 -14.08 5.41
C VAL A 179 4.31 -13.56 4.65
N HIS A 180 4.55 -12.82 3.59
CA HIS A 180 3.49 -12.41 2.68
C HIS A 180 3.55 -13.23 1.40
N VAL A 181 2.48 -13.99 1.14
CA VAL A 181 2.31 -14.82 -0.07
C VAL A 181 1.09 -14.32 -0.83
N ARG A 182 1.34 -13.57 -1.90
CA ARG A 182 0.32 -13.19 -2.88
C ARG A 182 0.19 -14.30 -3.90
N HIS A 183 -0.90 -15.06 -3.82
CA HIS A 183 -1.24 -16.09 -4.81
C HIS A 183 -2.10 -15.51 -5.94
N GLY A 184 -2.78 -14.38 -5.70
CA GLY A 184 -3.72 -13.79 -6.67
C GLY A 184 -5.07 -14.53 -6.72
N ASN A 185 -5.14 -15.73 -6.14
CA ASN A 185 -6.34 -16.56 -6.07
C ASN A 185 -7.06 -16.65 -7.43
N GLY A 186 -6.29 -16.89 -8.49
CA GLY A 186 -6.78 -17.04 -9.88
C GLY A 186 -6.62 -15.82 -10.78
N GLU A 187 -6.15 -14.68 -10.25
CA GLU A 187 -5.84 -13.50 -11.07
C GLU A 187 -4.34 -13.23 -11.23
N ASP A 188 -3.99 -12.67 -12.38
CA ASP A 188 -2.67 -12.11 -12.67
C ASP A 188 -2.70 -10.57 -12.60
N ILE A 189 -2.57 -10.02 -11.39
CA ILE A 189 -2.46 -8.57 -11.19
C ILE A 189 -0.98 -8.20 -11.16
N MET A 190 -0.58 -7.23 -11.99
CA MET A 190 0.79 -6.69 -12.06
C MET A 190 1.85 -7.74 -12.48
N ASP A 191 1.48 -8.64 -13.40
CA ASP A 191 2.36 -9.70 -13.92
C ASP A 191 2.97 -10.57 -12.81
N HIS A 192 2.17 -10.89 -11.79
CA HIS A 192 2.57 -11.72 -10.66
C HIS A 192 2.39 -13.22 -10.92
N ALA A 193 1.60 -13.64 -11.92
CA ALA A 193 1.38 -15.04 -12.25
C ALA A 193 2.66 -15.87 -12.42
N PRO A 194 3.79 -15.36 -12.94
CA PRO A 194 5.03 -16.12 -13.01
C PRO A 194 5.51 -16.68 -11.66
N TYR A 195 5.22 -16.01 -10.55
CA TYR A 195 5.57 -16.50 -9.21
C TYR A 195 4.73 -17.71 -8.75
N TRP A 196 3.59 -17.95 -9.40
CA TRP A 196 2.63 -18.98 -9.02
C TRP A 196 2.20 -19.89 -10.18
N ALA A 197 2.88 -19.81 -11.32
CA ALA A 197 2.63 -20.64 -12.49
C ALA A 197 2.73 -22.15 -12.17
N ASP A 198 3.64 -22.52 -11.26
CA ASP A 198 3.69 -23.84 -10.64
C ASP A 198 3.48 -23.70 -9.11
N PRO A 199 2.27 -24.01 -8.61
CA PRO A 199 1.95 -23.94 -7.18
C PRO A 199 2.87 -24.75 -6.26
N LYS A 200 3.39 -25.89 -6.73
CA LYS A 200 4.27 -26.73 -5.91
C LYS A 200 5.63 -26.06 -5.75
N VAL A 201 6.19 -25.59 -6.86
CA VAL A 201 7.46 -24.85 -6.84
C VAL A 201 7.33 -23.58 -6.00
N ALA A 202 6.24 -22.83 -6.14
CA ALA A 202 5.99 -21.62 -5.36
C ALA A 202 5.93 -21.90 -3.84
N LEU A 203 5.23 -22.97 -3.43
CA LEU A 203 5.17 -23.36 -2.01
C LEU A 203 6.53 -23.85 -1.47
N GLU A 204 7.29 -24.60 -2.27
CA GLU A 204 8.65 -25.02 -1.91
C GLU A 204 9.61 -23.83 -1.77
N GLN A 205 9.48 -22.84 -2.66
CA GLN A 205 10.19 -21.56 -2.59
C GLN A 205 9.88 -20.81 -1.30
N VAL A 206 8.61 -20.68 -0.94
CA VAL A 206 8.18 -20.06 0.33
C VAL A 206 8.73 -20.85 1.52
N CYS A 207 8.65 -22.18 1.52
CA CYS A 207 9.23 -23.01 2.57
C CYS A 207 10.74 -22.80 2.71
N THR A 208 11.45 -22.68 1.59
CA THR A 208 12.90 -22.42 1.58
C THR A 208 13.22 -21.06 2.17
N ALA A 209 12.46 -20.02 1.81
CA ALA A 209 12.60 -18.68 2.39
C ALA A 209 12.36 -18.67 3.91
N ILE A 210 11.32 -19.37 4.38
CA ILE A 210 11.03 -19.50 5.83
C ILE A 210 12.18 -20.20 6.55
N ARG A 211 12.69 -21.32 6.02
CA ARG A 211 13.84 -22.03 6.61
C ARG A 211 15.09 -21.15 6.67
N MET A 212 15.37 -20.39 5.61
CA MET A 212 16.47 -19.44 5.56
C MET A 212 16.33 -18.33 6.62
N ALA A 213 15.13 -17.77 6.80
CA ALA A 213 14.86 -16.77 7.82
C ALA A 213 14.96 -17.36 9.25
N LYS A 214 14.49 -18.58 9.48
CA LYS A 214 14.62 -19.29 10.77
C LYS A 214 16.07 -19.63 11.12
N ALA A 215 16.93 -19.86 10.13
CA ALA A 215 18.35 -20.13 10.34
C ALA A 215 19.16 -18.89 10.76
N GLN A 216 18.60 -17.68 10.64
CA GLN A 216 19.24 -16.47 11.13
C GLN A 216 19.23 -16.41 12.68
N PRO A 217 20.11 -15.61 13.31
CA PRO A 217 20.03 -15.36 14.74
C PRO A 217 18.73 -14.62 15.11
N HIS A 218 18.12 -15.05 16.22
CA HIS A 218 16.92 -14.47 16.81
C HIS A 218 17.11 -14.32 18.32
N SER A 219 16.59 -13.24 18.90
CA SER A 219 16.77 -12.92 20.33
C SER A 219 15.76 -13.62 21.24
N ARG A 220 14.66 -14.11 20.67
CA ARG A 220 13.51 -14.73 21.35
C ARG A 220 13.00 -15.94 20.55
N PRO A 221 12.18 -16.83 21.15
CA PRO A 221 11.53 -17.93 20.43
C PRO A 221 10.84 -17.44 19.16
N VAL A 222 11.03 -18.18 18.07
CA VAL A 222 10.56 -17.77 16.74
C VAL A 222 9.13 -18.25 16.50
N ARG A 223 8.30 -17.37 15.94
CA ARG A 223 7.01 -17.73 15.32
C ARG A 223 6.93 -17.22 13.90
N VAL A 224 6.04 -17.84 13.11
CA VAL A 224 5.84 -17.49 11.70
C VAL A 224 4.46 -16.86 11.54
N PHE A 225 4.42 -15.59 11.10
CA PHE A 225 3.19 -14.87 10.82
C PHE A 225 2.90 -14.90 9.32
N LEU A 226 1.82 -15.56 8.90
CA LEU A 226 1.47 -15.71 7.48
C LEU A 226 0.32 -14.78 7.07
N CYS A 227 0.58 -13.96 6.05
CA CYS A 227 -0.40 -13.15 5.33
C CYS A 227 -0.57 -13.68 3.90
N THR A 228 -1.72 -14.26 3.59
CA THR A 228 -2.01 -14.78 2.24
C THR A 228 -3.48 -14.62 1.87
N ASP A 229 -3.79 -14.60 0.59
CA ASP A 229 -5.16 -14.62 0.05
C ASP A 229 -5.69 -16.03 -0.22
N SER A 230 -4.95 -17.09 0.12
CA SER A 230 -5.29 -18.46 -0.21
C SER A 230 -5.38 -19.38 1.02
N ALA A 231 -6.55 -19.96 1.25
CA ALA A 231 -6.75 -20.98 2.30
C ALA A 231 -5.85 -22.21 2.07
N LYS A 232 -5.63 -22.60 0.81
CA LYS A 232 -4.72 -23.72 0.46
C LYS A 232 -3.28 -23.47 0.89
N VAL A 233 -2.82 -22.21 0.80
CA VAL A 233 -1.49 -21.81 1.28
C VAL A 233 -1.41 -21.94 2.80
N VAL A 234 -2.46 -21.51 3.51
CA VAL A 234 -2.55 -21.67 4.98
C VAL A 234 -2.48 -23.13 5.37
N ASP A 235 -3.31 -23.99 4.77
CA ASP A 235 -3.37 -25.42 5.08
C ASP A 235 -2.02 -26.11 4.85
N HIS A 236 -1.38 -25.81 3.71
CA HIS A 236 -0.09 -26.39 3.38
C HIS A 236 1.01 -25.94 4.36
N LEU A 237 1.17 -24.62 4.56
CA LEU A 237 2.26 -24.09 5.38
C LEU A 237 2.08 -24.42 6.88
N SER A 238 0.84 -24.48 7.38
CA SER A 238 0.56 -24.89 8.76
C SER A 238 0.94 -26.36 9.00
N GLY A 239 0.83 -27.21 7.99
CA GLY A 239 1.28 -28.61 8.05
C GLY A 239 2.81 -28.76 8.07
N VAL A 240 3.55 -27.75 7.63
CA VAL A 240 5.02 -27.75 7.56
C VAL A 240 5.66 -27.00 8.74
N PHE A 241 5.02 -25.93 9.22
CA PHE A 241 5.54 -25.04 10.27
C PHE A 241 4.54 -24.95 11.43
N PRO A 242 4.72 -25.74 12.52
CA PRO A 242 3.74 -25.84 13.61
C PRO A 242 3.58 -24.55 14.43
N GLU A 243 4.56 -23.66 14.42
CA GLU A 243 4.50 -22.35 15.09
C GLU A 243 3.83 -21.23 14.26
N LEU A 244 3.31 -21.58 13.08
CA LEU A 244 2.67 -20.64 12.17
C LEU A 244 1.31 -20.19 12.71
N PHE A 245 1.04 -18.89 12.55
CA PHE A 245 -0.28 -18.32 12.84
C PHE A 245 -0.67 -17.32 11.75
N THR A 246 -1.97 -17.02 11.67
CA THR A 246 -2.57 -16.10 10.70
C THR A 246 -3.55 -15.17 11.42
N VAL A 247 -3.90 -14.04 10.81
CA VAL A 247 -5.06 -13.25 11.26
C VAL A 247 -6.34 -13.97 10.83
N PRO A 248 -7.31 -14.22 11.73
CA PRO A 248 -8.60 -14.77 11.34
C PRO A 248 -9.29 -13.87 10.31
N LYS A 249 -9.62 -14.43 9.14
CA LYS A 249 -10.28 -13.70 8.05
C LYS A 249 -11.09 -14.62 7.16
N ARG A 250 -11.98 -14.02 6.36
CA ARG A 250 -12.79 -14.74 5.38
C ARG A 250 -12.01 -14.85 4.06
N PHE A 251 -11.75 -16.08 3.64
CA PHE A 251 -11.25 -16.36 2.30
C PHE A 251 -12.40 -16.37 1.30
N GLN A 252 -12.12 -15.96 0.07
CA GLN A 252 -13.03 -16.22 -1.04
C GLN A 252 -12.86 -17.66 -1.52
N ALA A 253 -13.77 -18.11 -2.39
CA ALA A 253 -13.62 -19.39 -3.06
C ALA A 253 -12.31 -19.43 -3.88
N ASP A 254 -11.81 -20.63 -4.11
CA ASP A 254 -10.65 -20.86 -4.98
C ASP A 254 -10.91 -20.27 -6.37
N GLN A 255 -9.94 -19.55 -6.92
CA GLN A 255 -10.02 -18.87 -8.23
C GLN A 255 -11.03 -17.71 -8.31
N ALA A 256 -11.54 -17.21 -7.17
CA ALA A 256 -12.50 -16.10 -7.14
C ALA A 256 -11.86 -14.70 -7.22
N GLY A 257 -10.53 -14.60 -7.35
CA GLY A 257 -9.80 -13.35 -7.37
C GLY A 257 -9.44 -12.82 -5.97
N PRO A 258 -8.96 -11.58 -5.88
CA PRO A 258 -8.25 -11.04 -4.71
C PRO A 258 -9.17 -10.70 -3.55
N LEU A 259 -8.62 -10.71 -2.33
CA LEU A 259 -9.34 -10.32 -1.10
C LEU A 259 -9.63 -8.80 -0.97
N HIS A 260 -9.32 -7.97 -1.95
CA HIS A 260 -9.73 -6.56 -1.95
C HIS A 260 -10.92 -6.37 -2.89
N SER A 261 -12.10 -6.69 -2.39
CA SER A 261 -13.36 -6.63 -3.12
C SER A 261 -14.45 -6.04 -2.24
N ALA A 262 -15.37 -5.30 -2.86
CA ALA A 262 -16.51 -4.70 -2.17
C ALA A 262 -17.41 -5.78 -1.53
N ALA A 263 -17.38 -7.02 -2.05
CA ALA A 263 -18.07 -8.17 -1.48
C ALA A 263 -17.61 -8.54 -0.06
N LEU A 264 -16.38 -8.17 0.33
CA LEU A 264 -15.87 -8.32 1.69
C LEU A 264 -16.11 -7.06 2.55
N GLY A 265 -16.65 -6.01 1.95
CA GLY A 265 -16.94 -4.73 2.57
C GLY A 265 -15.74 -4.09 3.26
N THR A 266 -16.03 -3.24 4.23
CA THR A 266 -15.04 -2.55 5.06
C THR A 266 -14.15 -3.52 5.85
N ASP A 267 -14.64 -4.70 6.21
CA ASP A 267 -13.85 -5.68 6.97
C ASP A 267 -12.69 -6.27 6.15
N GLY A 268 -12.85 -6.38 4.81
CA GLY A 268 -11.74 -6.73 3.93
C GLY A 268 -10.60 -5.71 4.00
N GLY A 269 -10.94 -4.41 3.98
CA GLY A 269 -9.97 -3.33 4.15
C GLY A 269 -9.34 -3.29 5.54
N PHE A 270 -10.13 -3.56 6.59
CA PHE A 270 -9.61 -3.64 7.97
C PHE A 270 -8.60 -4.77 8.09
N SER A 271 -8.95 -5.97 7.60
CA SER A 271 -8.07 -7.14 7.64
C SER A 271 -6.77 -6.90 6.86
N ALA A 272 -6.85 -6.23 5.70
CA ALA A 272 -5.67 -5.83 4.94
C ALA A 272 -4.75 -4.89 5.75
N LEU A 273 -5.30 -3.85 6.40
CA LEU A 273 -4.48 -2.94 7.21
C LEU A 273 -3.89 -3.61 8.44
N VAL A 274 -4.66 -4.44 9.15
CA VAL A 274 -4.15 -5.20 10.30
C VAL A 274 -2.93 -6.02 9.89
N GLU A 275 -3.02 -6.77 8.79
CA GLU A 275 -1.90 -7.57 8.27
C GLU A 275 -0.72 -6.71 7.81
N MET A 276 -0.97 -5.62 7.07
CA MET A 276 0.09 -4.70 6.61
C MET A 276 0.88 -4.13 7.79
N TYR A 277 0.20 -3.65 8.83
CA TYR A 277 0.84 -3.03 9.99
C TYR A 277 1.53 -4.06 10.90
N LEU A 278 0.96 -5.26 11.09
CA LEU A 278 1.61 -6.34 11.82
C LEU A 278 2.87 -6.85 11.10
N LEU A 279 2.87 -6.94 9.77
CA LEU A 279 4.08 -7.24 9.00
C LEU A 279 5.19 -6.21 9.27
N GLY A 280 4.84 -4.93 9.42
CA GLY A 280 5.80 -3.88 9.78
C GLY A 280 6.35 -3.95 11.21
N ARG A 281 5.86 -4.88 12.04
CA ARG A 281 6.37 -5.16 13.39
C ARG A 281 7.16 -6.47 13.51
N CYS A 282 7.39 -7.15 12.39
CA CYS A 282 8.19 -8.38 12.36
C CYS A 282 9.70 -8.07 12.42
N ASP A 283 10.49 -9.03 12.88
CA ASP A 283 11.97 -8.94 12.88
C ASP A 283 12.56 -9.22 11.49
N THR A 284 11.88 -10.07 10.74
CA THR A 284 12.20 -10.41 9.35
C THR A 284 10.91 -10.52 8.55
N VAL A 285 10.86 -9.98 7.33
CA VAL A 285 9.72 -10.19 6.42
C VAL A 285 10.15 -10.85 5.11
N ILE A 286 9.46 -11.94 4.76
CA ILE A 286 9.54 -12.62 3.48
C ILE A 286 8.50 -12.04 2.52
N ARG A 287 8.94 -11.57 1.36
CA ARG A 287 8.09 -10.92 0.35
C ARG A 287 7.95 -11.81 -0.89
N PHE A 288 6.78 -12.40 -1.06
CA PHE A 288 6.47 -13.26 -2.21
C PHE A 288 5.19 -12.77 -2.93
N PRO A 289 5.28 -12.00 -4.03
CA PRO A 289 6.49 -11.47 -4.64
C PRO A 289 6.97 -10.15 -4.00
N PRO A 290 8.24 -9.75 -4.21
CA PRO A 290 8.78 -8.46 -3.77
C PRO A 290 8.19 -7.24 -4.51
N THR A 291 7.49 -7.44 -5.62
CA THR A 291 6.80 -6.37 -6.35
C THR A 291 5.49 -5.93 -5.68
N SER A 292 4.94 -6.72 -4.76
CA SER A 292 3.68 -6.37 -4.08
C SER A 292 3.86 -5.19 -3.13
N ALA A 293 3.13 -4.11 -3.40
CA ALA A 293 3.08 -2.90 -2.57
C ALA A 293 2.51 -3.15 -1.17
N PHE A 294 1.77 -4.25 -0.95
CA PHE A 294 1.23 -4.63 0.35
C PHE A 294 2.32 -4.72 1.44
N THR A 295 3.51 -5.16 1.06
CA THR A 295 4.66 -5.30 1.96
C THR A 295 5.60 -4.09 1.95
N ARG A 296 5.26 -2.99 1.26
CA ARG A 296 6.16 -1.83 1.17
C ARG A 296 6.40 -1.17 2.52
N TYR A 297 5.36 -1.05 3.35
CA TYR A 297 5.51 -0.57 4.73
C TYR A 297 6.53 -1.43 5.51
N ALA A 298 6.36 -2.75 5.49
CA ALA A 298 7.33 -3.65 6.12
C ALA A 298 8.74 -3.50 5.53
N ARG A 299 8.87 -3.43 4.20
CA ARG A 299 10.15 -3.21 3.51
C ARG A 299 10.88 -1.95 3.97
N LEU A 300 10.18 -0.92 4.42
CA LEU A 300 10.79 0.31 4.93
C LEU A 300 11.21 0.19 6.40
N PHE A 301 10.47 -0.53 7.23
CA PHE A 301 10.60 -0.42 8.70
C PHE A 301 11.13 -1.65 9.43
N VAL A 302 11.05 -2.85 8.83
CA VAL A 302 11.55 -4.05 9.50
C VAL A 302 13.07 -4.17 9.37
N PRO A 303 13.76 -4.80 10.33
CA PRO A 303 15.22 -4.93 10.30
C PRO A 303 15.75 -5.74 9.11
N ARG A 304 15.07 -6.82 8.72
CA ARG A 304 15.54 -7.76 7.70
C ARG A 304 14.46 -8.13 6.70
N ILE A 305 14.84 -8.23 5.43
CA ILE A 305 13.95 -8.67 4.35
C ILE A 305 14.54 -9.87 3.65
N VAL A 306 13.71 -10.85 3.37
CA VAL A 306 14.04 -11.99 2.50
C VAL A 306 13.12 -11.95 1.29
N GLU A 307 13.69 -11.99 0.10
CA GLU A 307 12.92 -11.99 -1.14
C GLU A 307 13.65 -12.72 -2.25
N PHE A 308 12.95 -13.06 -3.34
CA PHE A 308 13.57 -13.59 -4.55
C PHE A 308 14.07 -12.41 -5.40
N ASP A 309 15.29 -12.51 -5.90
CA ASP A 309 15.87 -11.47 -6.76
C ASP A 309 14.99 -11.28 -8.00
N LEU A 310 14.61 -10.03 -8.28
CA LEU A 310 13.82 -9.69 -9.46
C LEU A 310 14.53 -10.07 -10.77
N ASN A 311 15.87 -10.05 -10.77
CA ASN A 311 16.67 -10.38 -11.94
C ASN A 311 16.97 -11.88 -12.05
N ASP A 312 16.88 -12.64 -10.95
CA ASP A 312 16.95 -14.10 -10.94
C ASP A 312 15.96 -14.68 -9.91
N PRO A 313 14.72 -14.98 -10.32
CA PRO A 313 13.66 -15.47 -9.45
C PRO A 313 13.95 -16.81 -8.75
N ARG A 314 15.09 -17.46 -9.03
CA ARG A 314 15.54 -18.68 -8.33
C ARG A 314 16.43 -18.35 -7.13
N ARG A 315 16.97 -17.14 -7.07
CA ARG A 315 17.91 -16.71 -6.04
C ARG A 315 17.17 -16.00 -4.91
N LEU A 316 17.30 -16.55 -3.70
CA LEU A 316 16.91 -15.85 -2.48
C LEU A 316 18.00 -14.86 -2.07
N ILE A 317 17.57 -13.67 -1.66
CA ILE A 317 18.43 -12.62 -1.13
C ILE A 317 17.96 -12.22 0.27
N LEU A 318 18.92 -11.87 1.13
CA LEU A 318 18.71 -11.27 2.44
C LEU A 318 19.17 -9.81 2.37
N ILE A 319 18.32 -8.90 2.81
CA ILE A 319 18.59 -7.47 2.83
C ILE A 319 18.50 -7.01 4.29
N ASP A 320 19.59 -6.47 4.82
CA ASP A 320 19.61 -5.79 6.11
C ASP A 320 19.24 -4.32 5.89
N ASN A 321 18.15 -3.87 6.51
CA ASN A 321 17.76 -2.46 6.47
C ASN A 321 18.63 -1.64 7.43
N SER A 322 18.99 -0.42 7.00
CA SER A 322 19.52 0.59 7.92
C SER A 322 18.49 0.85 9.02
N PHE A 323 18.87 0.60 10.27
CA PHE A 323 17.96 0.56 11.42
C PHE A 323 17.30 1.94 11.67
N GLU A 324 16.08 2.13 11.17
CA GLU A 324 15.15 3.16 11.66
C GLU A 324 13.94 2.44 12.25
N ARG A 325 13.77 2.51 13.58
CA ARG A 325 12.61 1.88 14.25
C ARG A 325 11.30 2.37 13.61
N SER A 326 10.40 1.42 13.36
CA SER A 326 9.02 1.71 12.94
C SER A 326 8.35 2.67 13.96
N PRO A 327 7.56 3.67 13.53
CA PRO A 327 6.63 4.32 14.43
C PRO A 327 5.67 3.25 14.98
N ALA A 328 5.54 3.17 16.32
CA ALA A 328 4.37 2.52 16.89
C ALA A 328 3.13 3.31 16.41
N PRO A 329 2.05 2.65 15.98
CA PRO A 329 0.77 3.31 15.69
C PRO A 329 0.27 4.15 16.86
#